data_AF-A0A519T273-F1
#
_entry.id   AF-A0A519T273-F1
#
_cell.length_a   1.000
_cell.length_b   1.000
_cell.length_c   1.000
_cell.angle_alpha   90.00
_cell.angle_beta   90.00
_cell.angle_gamma   90.00
#
_symmetry.space_group_name_H-M   'P 1'
#
loop_
_entity.id
_entity.type
_entity.pdbx_description
1 polymer ?
#
loop_
_entity_poly.entity_id
_entity_poly.type
_entity_poly.pdbx_seq_one_letter_code
_entity_poly.pdbx_strand_id
1 'polypeptide(L)'
;DRNHPSAIMWSIGNEVPDQSSPNGPVLAKRLQDIVHREDPTRPVTMGMDRYDDDFKYGIAAVLDIPGFNYKPHRYPDAISKLPQGFLLGSETASTVSSRGVYKFPAELAKDKQYSDNQSSSYDLEYCRWSQIPDIEFAAQDDLPYALGEFVWTGFDYLGEPTPYDEKWPSHSSYFGIIDLAGQPKDRYYLYRARWNPAQPTVHLLPHWTWPGREGQMTPVFCYTNGASAELFVNGKSQGRQTKAAAGATDPQTRYRLQWKDVVYQPGSIKVVAYDAQGKTIGTEEVRTAGAPHHLKLVADHAKLAADGQDLAYITARVEDAQGNLCPAATNELRFTVSGAGTFRAIGNGDAANLEAFQQPQMHTFQGQLVAIVQAGDKAGSVKVKATAAGLKDGELQLTTGK
;
A
#
# COMPACT_ATOMS: atom_id res chain seq x y z
N ASP A 1 23.44 1.45 -17.02
CA ASP A 1 22.07 1.99 -17.23
C ASP A 1 21.95 3.44 -17.70
N ARG A 2 23.03 4.22 -17.95
CA ARG A 2 22.92 5.65 -18.34
C ARG A 2 22.09 5.97 -19.60
N ASN A 3 21.89 4.98 -20.47
CA ASN A 3 21.08 5.12 -21.68
C ASN A 3 19.58 4.87 -21.43
N HIS A 4 19.17 4.47 -20.23
CA HIS A 4 17.76 4.29 -19.88
C HIS A 4 17.15 5.64 -19.49
N PRO A 5 16.09 6.10 -20.19
CA PRO A 5 15.46 7.40 -19.89
C PRO A 5 14.70 7.39 -18.56
N SER A 6 14.36 6.21 -18.02
CA SER A 6 13.71 6.06 -16.72
C SER A 6 14.65 6.32 -15.53
N ALA A 7 15.96 6.11 -15.71
CA ALA A 7 16.93 6.54 -14.72
C ALA A 7 16.99 8.08 -14.76
N ILE A 8 16.80 8.74 -13.61
CA ILE A 8 16.79 10.21 -13.51
C ILE A 8 17.75 10.75 -12.44
N MET A 9 18.27 9.89 -11.55
CA MET A 9 19.22 10.24 -10.51
C MET A 9 20.01 8.99 -10.10
N TRP A 10 21.19 9.17 -9.51
CA TRP A 10 22.01 8.09 -8.96
C TRP A 10 22.17 8.24 -7.45
N SER A 11 21.73 7.25 -6.67
CA SER A 11 22.00 7.22 -5.24
C SER A 11 23.36 6.59 -4.95
N ILE A 12 24.21 7.27 -4.19
CA ILE A 12 25.53 6.77 -3.76
C ILE A 12 25.51 6.11 -2.37
N GLY A 13 24.34 6.01 -1.74
CA GLY A 13 24.15 5.33 -0.46
C GLY A 13 22.75 5.48 0.11
N ASN A 14 22.38 4.57 1.02
CA ASN A 14 21.19 4.69 1.88
C ASN A 14 21.63 4.44 3.32
N GLU A 15 21.29 5.35 4.23
CA GLU A 15 21.51 5.25 5.67
C GLU A 15 22.94 4.85 6.07
N VAL A 16 23.93 5.37 5.32
CA VAL A 16 25.32 4.97 5.47
C VAL A 16 25.93 5.49 6.77
N PRO A 17 26.72 4.68 7.52
CA PRO A 17 27.36 5.13 8.75
C PRO A 17 28.29 6.34 8.58
N ASP A 18 28.84 6.53 7.39
CA ASP A 18 29.72 7.63 7.02
C ASP A 18 29.08 9.03 7.17
N GLN A 19 27.74 9.12 7.23
CA GLN A 19 27.04 10.35 7.62
C GLN A 19 27.58 10.93 8.93
N SER A 20 27.96 10.06 9.89
CA SER A 20 28.49 10.45 11.20
C SER A 20 30.02 10.55 11.27
N SER A 21 30.71 10.52 10.13
CA SER A 21 32.17 10.53 10.05
C SER A 21 32.70 11.87 9.52
N PRO A 22 33.77 12.44 10.13
CA PRO A 22 34.46 13.62 9.58
C PRO A 22 34.94 13.45 8.13
N ASN A 23 35.22 12.23 7.70
CA ASN A 23 35.66 11.93 6.33
C ASN A 23 34.50 11.56 5.39
N GLY A 24 33.26 11.45 5.90
CA GLY A 24 32.07 11.13 5.11
C GLY A 24 31.86 12.03 3.89
N PRO A 25 31.92 13.37 4.03
CA PRO A 25 31.79 14.30 2.90
C PRO A 25 32.85 14.10 1.82
N VAL A 26 34.09 13.75 2.20
CA VAL A 26 35.18 13.48 1.25
C VAL A 26 34.89 12.22 0.45
N LEU A 27 34.39 11.16 1.10
CA LEU A 27 33.98 9.94 0.43
C LEU A 27 32.78 10.18 -0.50
N ALA A 28 31.75 10.88 -0.01
CA ALA A 28 30.57 11.23 -0.80
C ALA A 28 30.95 12.04 -2.05
N LYS A 29 31.85 13.03 -1.91
CA LYS A 29 32.36 13.82 -3.04
C LYS A 29 33.08 12.95 -4.06
N ARG A 30 33.96 12.05 -3.59
CA ARG A 30 34.66 11.11 -4.47
C ARG A 30 33.68 10.21 -5.25
N LEU A 31 32.63 9.69 -4.62
CA LEU A 31 31.62 8.85 -5.28
C LEU A 31 30.81 9.65 -6.29
N GLN A 32 30.39 10.87 -5.94
CA GLN A 32 29.70 11.76 -6.86
C GLN A 32 30.57 12.14 -8.06
N ASP A 33 31.86 12.42 -7.87
CA ASP A 33 32.79 12.71 -8.98
C ASP A 33 32.93 11.52 -9.95
N ILE A 34 32.87 10.28 -9.44
CA ILE A 34 32.82 9.08 -10.28
C ILE A 34 31.53 9.06 -11.09
N VAL A 35 30.37 9.32 -10.47
CA VAL A 35 29.10 9.35 -11.19
C VAL A 35 29.12 10.44 -12.27
N HIS A 36 29.51 11.67 -11.94
CA HIS A 36 29.60 12.77 -12.92
C HIS A 36 30.58 12.49 -14.06
N ARG A 37 31.65 11.73 -13.81
CA ARG A 37 32.57 11.28 -14.87
C ARG A 37 31.92 10.28 -15.82
N GLU A 38 31.17 9.31 -15.30
CA GLU A 38 30.58 8.22 -16.09
C GLU A 38 29.22 8.59 -16.73
N ASP A 39 28.44 9.43 -16.05
CA ASP A 39 27.16 9.97 -16.48
C ASP A 39 26.96 11.42 -15.96
N PRO A 40 27.47 12.42 -16.71
CA PRO A 40 27.35 13.83 -16.33
C PRO A 40 25.93 14.40 -16.46
N THR A 41 24.97 13.61 -16.95
CA THR A 41 23.61 14.09 -17.31
C THR A 41 22.60 13.94 -16.19
N ARG A 42 22.95 13.24 -15.09
CA ARG A 42 22.04 12.93 -13.98
C ARG A 42 22.61 13.38 -12.64
N PRO A 43 21.78 13.95 -11.77
CA PRO A 43 22.19 14.34 -10.43
C PRO A 43 22.47 13.13 -9.53
N VAL A 44 23.32 13.36 -8.54
CA VAL A 44 23.63 12.41 -7.47
C VAL A 44 22.85 12.74 -6.20
N THR A 45 22.35 11.70 -5.55
CA THR A 45 21.62 11.77 -4.28
C THR A 45 22.13 10.73 -3.29
N MET A 46 21.63 10.78 -2.06
CA MET A 46 21.83 9.79 -1.00
C MET A 46 20.59 9.83 -0.10
N GLY A 47 20.17 8.68 0.44
CA GLY A 47 19.19 8.63 1.52
C GLY A 47 19.85 8.84 2.87
N MET A 48 19.56 9.96 3.53
CA MET A 48 20.20 10.36 4.80
C MET A 48 19.19 10.33 5.96
N ASP A 49 19.45 9.51 6.98
CA ASP A 49 18.62 9.34 8.18
C ASP A 49 19.16 10.12 9.40
N ARG A 50 20.45 10.49 9.39
CA ARG A 50 21.19 11.08 10.52
C ARG A 50 21.27 12.60 10.45
N TYR A 51 20.11 13.24 10.29
CA TYR A 51 19.97 14.67 10.02
C TYR A 51 21.00 15.59 10.70
N ASP A 52 21.17 15.51 12.02
CA ASP A 52 22.06 16.42 12.74
C ASP A 52 23.54 16.24 12.35
N ASP A 53 23.95 14.99 12.11
CA ASP A 53 25.29 14.67 11.64
C ASP A 53 25.49 15.09 10.18
N ASP A 54 24.44 15.02 9.35
CA ASP A 54 24.51 15.39 7.93
C ASP A 54 24.93 16.84 7.74
N PHE A 55 24.43 17.73 8.61
CA PHE A 55 24.81 19.15 8.62
C PHE A 55 26.10 19.41 9.41
N LYS A 56 26.34 18.68 10.50
CA LYS A 56 27.56 18.83 11.31
C LYS A 56 28.82 18.52 10.51
N TYR A 57 28.81 17.42 9.75
CA TYR A 57 29.94 17.03 8.91
C TYR A 57 29.83 17.60 7.50
N GLY A 58 28.63 18.02 7.07
CA GLY A 58 28.43 18.72 5.80
C GLY A 58 28.26 17.80 4.59
N ILE A 59 27.86 16.55 4.80
CA ILE A 59 27.63 15.58 3.71
C ILE A 59 26.45 16.00 2.83
N ALA A 60 25.39 16.59 3.41
CA ALA A 60 24.22 17.04 2.66
C ALA A 60 24.55 18.18 1.68
N ALA A 61 25.52 19.04 2.01
CA ALA A 61 25.97 20.12 1.14
C ALA A 61 26.81 19.63 -0.06
N VAL A 62 27.26 18.37 -0.04
CA VAL A 62 28.04 17.77 -1.14
C VAL A 62 27.14 17.35 -2.30
N LEU A 63 25.97 16.78 -2.02
CA LEU A 63 25.10 16.13 -3.01
C LEU A 63 24.43 17.11 -3.97
N ASP A 64 24.19 16.73 -5.22
CA ASP A 64 23.35 17.51 -6.14
C ASP A 64 21.89 17.60 -5.63
N ILE A 65 21.36 16.49 -5.12
CA ILE A 65 20.04 16.41 -4.49
C ILE A 65 20.19 15.85 -3.07
N PRO A 66 20.01 16.67 -2.02
CA PRO A 66 19.98 16.18 -0.64
C PRO A 66 18.69 15.38 -0.37
N GLY A 67 18.82 14.08 -0.15
CA GLY A 67 17.72 13.18 0.21
C GLY A 67 17.66 12.92 1.72
N PHE A 68 16.49 13.14 2.34
CA PHE A 68 16.28 12.86 3.76
C PHE A 68 15.27 11.72 3.98
N ASN A 69 15.65 10.76 4.80
CA ASN A 69 14.80 9.65 5.23
C ASN A 69 14.01 10.08 6.48
N TYR A 70 12.68 10.12 6.36
CA TYR A 70 11.74 10.21 7.47
C TYR A 70 11.75 11.53 8.28
N LYS A 71 12.10 12.67 7.66
CA LYS A 71 12.23 13.97 8.35
C LYS A 71 11.35 15.12 7.83
N PRO A 72 10.06 14.92 7.46
CA PRO A 72 9.23 16.02 6.94
C PRO A 72 9.15 17.21 7.90
N HIS A 73 9.11 16.95 9.21
CA HIS A 73 9.08 17.98 10.26
C HIS A 73 10.36 18.84 10.33
N ARG A 74 11.45 18.41 9.69
CA ARG A 74 12.73 19.15 9.67
C ARG A 74 13.02 19.84 8.33
N TYR A 75 12.19 19.64 7.30
CA TYR A 75 12.40 20.29 6.00
C TYR A 75 12.55 21.82 6.08
N PRO A 76 11.78 22.56 6.91
CA PRO A 76 11.98 24.00 7.07
C PRO A 76 13.32 24.40 7.71
N ASP A 77 13.85 23.59 8.62
CA ASP A 77 15.19 23.81 9.18
C ASP A 77 16.27 23.48 8.13
N ALA A 78 16.07 22.39 7.36
CA ALA A 78 17.03 21.91 6.38
C ALA A 78 17.27 22.95 5.30
N ILE A 79 16.20 23.52 4.75
CA ILE A 79 16.29 24.47 3.64
C ILE A 79 17.04 25.75 4.01
N SER A 80 17.04 26.14 5.29
CA SER A 80 17.82 27.28 5.77
C SER A 80 19.33 27.04 5.78
N LYS A 81 19.76 25.77 5.69
CA LYS A 81 21.15 25.30 5.79
C LYS A 81 21.67 24.72 4.47
N LEU A 82 20.79 24.28 3.57
CA LEU A 82 21.15 23.65 2.31
C LEU A 82 21.47 24.69 1.22
N PRO A 83 22.69 24.68 0.63
CA PRO A 83 23.01 25.58 -0.47
C PRO A 83 22.20 25.32 -1.74
N GLN A 84 21.63 24.12 -1.92
CA GLN A 84 20.85 23.73 -3.10
C GLN A 84 19.50 24.43 -3.18
N GLY A 85 18.92 24.84 -2.04
CA GLY A 85 17.61 25.49 -2.00
C GLY A 85 16.43 24.56 -2.31
N PHE A 86 16.63 23.24 -2.30
CA PHE A 86 15.60 22.19 -2.36
C PHE A 86 16.08 20.90 -1.68
N LEU A 87 15.16 19.96 -1.48
CA LEU A 87 15.44 18.63 -0.92
C LEU A 87 14.46 17.57 -1.45
N LEU A 88 14.78 16.31 -1.22
CA LEU A 88 13.95 15.14 -1.56
C LEU A 88 13.62 14.36 -0.28
N GLY A 89 12.37 13.89 -0.13
CA GLY A 89 12.05 12.83 0.81
C GLY A 89 12.49 11.48 0.22
N SER A 90 13.72 11.05 0.48
CA SER A 90 14.31 9.86 -0.15
C SER A 90 13.75 8.53 0.38
N GLU A 91 13.19 8.56 1.59
CA GLU A 91 12.47 7.43 2.19
C GLU A 91 11.42 8.00 3.16
N THR A 92 10.14 7.68 2.95
CA THR A 92 9.04 8.31 3.69
C THR A 92 8.00 7.29 4.18
N ALA A 93 7.18 7.74 5.11
CA ALA A 93 6.06 7.03 5.74
C ALA A 93 6.42 5.80 6.60
N SER A 94 7.00 4.72 6.04
CA SER A 94 7.22 3.46 6.78
C SER A 94 6.03 3.07 7.67
N THR A 95 4.83 3.31 7.14
CA THR A 95 3.56 3.06 7.81
C THR A 95 3.28 1.58 7.64
N VAL A 96 2.71 0.91 8.65
CA VAL A 96 2.51 -0.54 8.63
C VAL A 96 1.03 -0.87 8.56
N SER A 97 0.65 -1.82 7.70
CA SER A 97 -0.71 -2.35 7.65
C SER A 97 -0.76 -3.75 7.05
N SER A 98 -1.76 -4.52 7.48
CA SER A 98 -2.10 -5.83 6.90
C SER A 98 -3.43 -5.73 6.18
N ARG A 99 -3.49 -6.14 4.90
CA ARG A 99 -4.71 -6.02 4.07
C ARG A 99 -5.93 -6.57 4.79
N GLY A 100 -7.00 -5.78 4.88
CA GLY A 100 -8.30 -6.20 5.41
C GLY A 100 -8.35 -6.41 6.93
N VAL A 101 -7.24 -6.16 7.65
CA VAL A 101 -7.20 -6.24 9.12
C VAL A 101 -7.45 -4.86 9.71
N TYR A 102 -8.44 -4.73 10.59
CA TYR A 102 -8.71 -3.45 11.28
C TYR A 102 -8.69 -3.64 12.79
N LYS A 103 -7.96 -2.76 13.47
CA LYS A 103 -7.80 -2.77 14.93
C LYS A 103 -8.56 -1.60 15.54
N PHE A 104 -9.14 -1.83 16.71
CA PHE A 104 -9.90 -0.82 17.45
C PHE A 104 -9.23 -0.52 18.80
N PRO A 105 -9.23 0.74 19.27
CA PRO A 105 -9.66 1.94 18.54
C PRO A 105 -8.71 2.30 17.38
N ALA A 106 -9.23 3.03 16.39
CA ALA A 106 -8.47 3.51 15.23
C ALA A 106 -7.73 4.80 15.60
N GLU A 107 -6.51 4.65 16.12
CA GLU A 107 -5.71 5.75 16.69
C GLU A 107 -4.27 5.68 16.20
N LEU A 108 -3.60 6.84 16.21
CA LEU A 108 -2.18 6.90 15.90
C LEU A 108 -1.38 6.11 16.92
N ALA A 109 -0.49 5.26 16.43
CA ALA A 109 0.41 4.53 17.30
C ALA A 109 1.76 4.25 16.62
N LYS A 110 2.82 4.28 17.42
CA LYS A 110 4.18 3.97 17.00
C LYS A 110 4.56 2.57 17.46
N ASP A 111 5.20 1.79 16.60
CA ASP A 111 5.67 0.42 16.87
C ASP A 111 4.60 -0.48 17.50
N LYS A 112 3.31 -0.24 17.18
CA LYS A 112 2.22 -0.98 17.80
C LYS A 112 2.20 -2.42 17.30
N GLN A 113 2.17 -3.35 18.25
CA GLN A 113 2.12 -4.77 17.98
C GLN A 113 0.83 -5.38 18.53
N TYR A 114 0.37 -6.43 17.86
CA TYR A 114 -0.79 -7.23 18.25
C TYR A 114 -0.39 -8.70 18.38
N SER A 115 -1.22 -9.49 19.07
CA SER A 115 -0.95 -10.91 19.34
C SER A 115 -1.11 -11.81 18.11
N ASP A 116 -1.79 -11.34 17.08
CA ASP A 116 -1.98 -12.06 15.81
C ASP A 116 -0.92 -11.70 14.76
N ASN A 117 0.10 -10.92 15.13
CA ASN A 117 1.16 -10.44 14.24
C ASN A 117 0.61 -9.72 13.00
N GLN A 118 -0.46 -8.93 13.16
CA GLN A 118 -1.01 -8.11 12.08
C GLN A 118 -1.05 -6.63 12.46
N SER A 119 -0.96 -5.74 11.47
CA SER A 119 -1.08 -4.29 11.64
C SER A 119 -2.39 -3.76 11.07
N SER A 120 -2.89 -2.67 11.64
CA SER A 120 -4.18 -2.10 11.26
C SER A 120 -4.16 -1.41 9.88
N SER A 121 -5.12 -1.73 9.02
CA SER A 121 -5.35 -1.09 7.71
C SER A 121 -6.04 0.28 7.79
N TYR A 122 -6.25 0.83 9.00
CA TYR A 122 -6.57 2.27 9.10
C TYR A 122 -5.36 3.16 8.73
N ASP A 123 -4.16 2.58 8.56
CA ASP A 123 -2.93 3.29 8.20
C ASP A 123 -2.61 4.44 9.17
N LEU A 124 -2.80 4.15 10.47
CA LEU A 124 -2.48 5.03 11.60
C LEU A 124 -1.32 4.48 12.44
N GLU A 125 -0.78 3.32 12.07
CA GLU A 125 0.32 2.65 12.73
C GLU A 125 1.59 2.77 11.89
N TYR A 126 2.71 3.14 12.50
CA TYR A 126 3.96 3.42 11.79
C TYR A 126 5.16 3.17 12.70
N CYS A 127 6.34 3.06 12.10
CA CYS A 127 7.58 2.82 12.84
C CYS A 127 8.02 4.07 13.61
N ARG A 128 8.71 3.86 14.74
CA ARG A 128 9.18 4.96 15.63
C ARG A 128 9.98 6.05 14.93
N TRP A 129 10.71 5.70 13.88
CA TRP A 129 11.56 6.61 13.11
C TRP A 129 10.80 7.42 12.06
N SER A 130 9.53 7.08 11.79
CA SER A 130 8.78 7.60 10.65
C SER A 130 7.42 8.23 11.04
N GLN A 131 6.47 8.25 10.09
CA GLN A 131 5.27 9.08 10.10
C GLN A 131 4.16 8.46 9.24
N ILE A 132 2.89 8.83 9.43
CA ILE A 132 1.85 8.47 8.46
C ILE A 132 2.01 9.26 7.14
N PRO A 133 1.46 8.79 6.00
CA PRO A 133 1.55 9.48 4.71
C PRO A 133 1.03 10.93 4.76
N ASP A 134 0.00 11.18 5.57
CA ASP A 134 -0.65 12.48 5.72
C ASP A 134 0.32 13.60 6.11
N ILE A 135 1.34 13.28 6.92
CA ILE A 135 2.36 14.23 7.36
C ILE A 135 3.30 14.58 6.20
N GLU A 136 3.71 13.59 5.42
CA GLU A 136 4.57 13.79 4.25
C GLU A 136 3.82 14.53 3.13
N PHE A 137 2.55 14.19 2.92
CA PHE A 137 1.67 14.87 1.97
C PHE A 137 1.51 16.35 2.32
N ALA A 138 1.25 16.67 3.58
CA ALA A 138 1.15 18.05 4.04
C ALA A 138 2.47 18.79 3.83
N ALA A 139 3.61 18.17 4.12
CA ALA A 139 4.91 18.77 3.88
C ALA A 139 5.15 19.08 2.40
N GLN A 140 4.86 18.14 1.49
CA GLN A 140 5.00 18.38 0.04
C GLN A 140 4.04 19.45 -0.49
N ASP A 141 2.80 19.46 -0.01
CA ASP A 141 1.79 20.41 -0.47
C ASP A 141 2.10 21.84 0.03
N ASP A 142 2.69 21.96 1.23
CA ASP A 142 2.93 23.25 1.88
C ASP A 142 4.35 23.80 1.62
N LEU A 143 5.32 22.95 1.27
CA LEU A 143 6.73 23.32 1.10
C LEU A 143 7.17 23.14 -0.37
N PRO A 144 7.17 24.21 -1.19
CA PRO A 144 7.42 24.11 -2.64
C PRO A 144 8.85 23.69 -3.02
N TYR A 145 9.77 23.65 -2.05
CA TYR A 145 11.15 23.20 -2.22
C TYR A 145 11.35 21.71 -1.91
N ALA A 146 10.31 21.00 -1.47
CA ALA A 146 10.31 19.54 -1.37
C ALA A 146 9.98 18.96 -2.76
N LEU A 147 10.95 18.29 -3.39
CA LEU A 147 10.82 17.78 -4.76
C LEU A 147 9.80 16.65 -4.90
N GLY A 148 9.48 15.95 -3.81
CA GLY A 148 8.61 14.79 -3.77
C GLY A 148 9.07 13.78 -2.75
N GLU A 149 8.61 12.54 -2.90
CA GLU A 149 8.93 11.43 -1.99
C GLU A 149 9.18 10.10 -2.71
N PHE A 150 9.91 9.21 -2.04
CA PHE A 150 9.90 7.77 -2.28
C PHE A 150 9.39 7.07 -1.02
N VAL A 151 8.18 6.51 -1.12
CA VAL A 151 7.51 5.86 0.01
C VAL A 151 8.19 4.53 0.33
N TRP A 152 8.35 4.24 1.63
CA TRP A 152 8.69 2.91 2.14
C TRP A 152 7.42 2.15 2.53
N THR A 153 6.89 1.22 1.73
CA THR A 153 7.32 0.83 0.37
C THR A 153 6.12 0.81 -0.59
N GLY A 154 6.39 0.70 -1.90
CA GLY A 154 5.33 0.47 -2.89
C GLY A 154 4.66 -0.91 -2.72
N PHE A 155 5.46 -1.97 -2.66
CA PHE A 155 5.03 -3.35 -2.43
C PHE A 155 5.65 -3.88 -1.15
N ASP A 156 4.94 -4.79 -0.48
CA ASP A 156 5.57 -5.64 0.52
C ASP A 156 6.65 -6.52 -0.11
N TYR A 157 7.61 -6.92 0.72
CA TYR A 157 8.75 -7.76 0.34
C TYR A 157 9.04 -8.77 1.46
N LEU A 158 9.81 -9.82 1.13
CA LEU A 158 10.25 -10.81 2.11
C LEU A 158 11.31 -10.22 3.05
N GLY A 159 11.26 -10.59 4.33
CA GLY A 159 12.10 -10.04 5.39
C GLY A 159 11.50 -8.79 6.05
N GLU A 160 12.27 -8.21 6.98
CA GLU A 160 11.95 -6.95 7.69
C GLU A 160 10.48 -6.83 8.14
N PRO A 161 9.98 -7.78 8.95
CA PRO A 161 8.57 -7.82 9.34
C PRO A 161 8.24 -6.79 10.43
N THR A 162 8.88 -5.61 10.44
CA THR A 162 8.64 -4.58 11.44
C THR A 162 7.15 -4.24 11.55
N PRO A 163 6.58 -4.10 12.76
CA PRO A 163 7.24 -4.07 14.07
C PRO A 163 7.49 -5.44 14.71
N TYR A 164 7.36 -6.52 13.95
CA TYR A 164 7.43 -7.91 14.41
C TYR A 164 8.78 -8.58 14.09
N ASP A 165 9.87 -7.81 14.06
CA ASP A 165 11.22 -8.23 13.65
C ASP A 165 11.72 -9.49 14.36
N GLU A 166 11.37 -9.64 15.65
CA GLU A 166 11.76 -10.77 16.50
C GLU A 166 10.60 -11.75 16.76
N LYS A 167 9.49 -11.66 16.01
CA LYS A 167 8.30 -12.50 16.21
C LYS A 167 8.03 -13.40 15.02
N TRP A 168 8.59 -14.61 15.08
CA TRP A 168 8.11 -15.73 14.27
C TRP A 168 6.60 -15.96 14.50
N PRO A 169 5.78 -16.25 13.46
CA PRO A 169 6.17 -16.56 12.07
C PRO A 169 6.20 -15.38 11.10
N SER A 170 6.23 -14.14 11.59
CA SER A 170 6.32 -12.96 10.72
C SER A 170 7.64 -12.99 9.95
N HIS A 171 7.57 -12.98 8.62
CA HIS A 171 8.75 -13.16 7.75
C HIS A 171 8.72 -12.30 6.49
N SER A 172 7.70 -11.46 6.32
CA SER A 172 7.65 -10.43 5.27
C SER A 172 7.11 -9.12 5.82
N SER A 173 7.32 -8.05 5.06
CA SER A 173 7.09 -6.69 5.51
C SER A 173 5.60 -6.35 5.68
N TYR A 174 5.35 -5.25 6.41
CA TYR A 174 4.02 -4.64 6.54
C TYR A 174 3.95 -3.24 5.89
N PHE A 175 5.05 -2.77 5.31
CA PHE A 175 5.23 -1.40 4.82
C PHE A 175 4.48 -1.10 3.52
N GLY A 176 4.29 -2.11 2.69
CA GLY A 176 3.82 -2.00 1.33
C GLY A 176 2.45 -1.34 1.24
N ILE A 177 2.31 -0.40 0.30
CA ILE A 177 1.00 0.10 -0.14
C ILE A 177 0.19 -1.04 -0.81
N ILE A 178 0.90 -1.98 -1.44
CA ILE A 178 0.38 -3.19 -2.06
C ILE A 178 1.01 -4.38 -1.32
N ASP A 179 0.23 -5.43 -1.05
CA ASP A 179 0.73 -6.62 -0.35
C ASP A 179 1.66 -7.49 -1.23
N LEU A 180 2.26 -8.51 -0.62
CA LEU A 180 3.22 -9.40 -1.30
C LEU A 180 2.56 -10.21 -2.43
N ALA A 181 1.24 -10.40 -2.41
CA ALA A 181 0.47 -11.06 -3.44
C ALA A 181 0.01 -10.11 -4.57
N GLY A 182 0.41 -8.83 -4.50
CA GLY A 182 0.03 -7.80 -5.48
C GLY A 182 -1.36 -7.23 -5.28
N GLN A 183 -1.99 -7.44 -4.12
CA GLN A 183 -3.29 -6.87 -3.81
C GLN A 183 -3.15 -5.52 -3.10
N PRO A 184 -3.84 -4.46 -3.57
CA PRO A 184 -3.86 -3.18 -2.89
C PRO A 184 -4.35 -3.28 -1.44
N LYS A 185 -3.63 -2.65 -0.51
CA LYS A 185 -4.15 -2.34 0.83
C LYS A 185 -5.00 -1.06 0.76
N ASP A 186 -5.70 -0.72 1.83
CA ASP A 186 -6.51 0.52 1.88
C ASP A 186 -5.68 1.77 1.54
N ARG A 187 -4.41 1.81 1.98
CA ARG A 187 -3.46 2.88 1.69
C ARG A 187 -3.27 3.19 0.22
N TYR A 188 -3.41 2.20 -0.66
CA TYR A 188 -3.30 2.40 -2.11
C TYR A 188 -4.27 3.48 -2.58
N TYR A 189 -5.49 3.47 -2.05
CA TYR A 189 -6.52 4.41 -2.44
C TYR A 189 -6.31 5.80 -1.84
N LEU A 190 -5.63 5.90 -0.70
CA LEU A 190 -5.17 7.19 -0.15
C LEU A 190 -4.15 7.85 -1.09
N TYR A 191 -3.14 7.09 -1.54
CA TYR A 191 -2.17 7.57 -2.53
C TYR A 191 -2.83 7.85 -3.89
N ARG A 192 -3.69 6.97 -4.39
CA ARG A 192 -4.43 7.18 -5.66
C ARG A 192 -5.27 8.45 -5.63
N ALA A 193 -5.95 8.72 -4.51
CA ALA A 193 -6.75 9.94 -4.34
C ALA A 193 -5.90 11.22 -4.43
N ARG A 194 -4.63 11.18 -4.00
CA ARG A 194 -3.71 12.33 -4.09
C ARG A 194 -3.00 12.42 -5.44
N TRP A 195 -2.44 11.30 -5.93
CA TRP A 195 -1.53 11.27 -7.07
C TRP A 195 -2.21 11.08 -8.42
N ASN A 196 -3.46 10.60 -8.45
CA ASN A 196 -4.24 10.49 -9.68
C ASN A 196 -5.56 11.28 -9.59
N PRO A 197 -5.51 12.61 -9.42
CA PRO A 197 -6.71 13.43 -9.24
C PRO A 197 -7.59 13.49 -10.50
N ALA A 198 -7.05 13.14 -11.67
CA ALA A 198 -7.79 13.10 -12.93
C ALA A 198 -8.83 11.98 -13.00
N GLN A 199 -8.67 10.91 -12.21
CA GLN A 199 -9.65 9.83 -12.13
C GLN A 199 -10.35 9.84 -10.76
N PRO A 200 -11.69 9.73 -10.71
CA PRO A 200 -12.41 9.62 -9.45
C PRO A 200 -11.87 8.46 -8.58
N THR A 201 -11.57 8.78 -7.33
CA THR A 201 -11.30 7.82 -6.26
C THR A 201 -12.38 7.98 -5.22
N VAL A 202 -13.07 6.89 -4.91
CA VAL A 202 -13.99 6.77 -3.78
C VAL A 202 -13.68 5.39 -3.20
N HIS A 203 -13.06 5.37 -2.02
CA HIS A 203 -12.64 4.15 -1.35
C HIS A 203 -13.11 4.18 0.11
N LEU A 204 -13.97 3.22 0.47
CA LEU A 204 -14.61 3.10 1.77
C LEU A 204 -13.95 1.98 2.58
N LEU A 205 -13.55 2.29 3.81
CA LEU A 205 -13.02 1.32 4.77
C LEU A 205 -13.65 1.54 6.16
N PRO A 206 -13.76 0.50 7.00
CA PRO A 206 -13.32 -0.89 6.80
C PRO A 206 -14.36 -1.77 6.07
N HIS A 207 -14.15 -3.08 6.05
CA HIS A 207 -15.22 -4.03 5.78
C HIS A 207 -16.38 -3.88 6.78
N TRP A 208 -17.60 -4.30 6.44
CA TRP A 208 -18.78 -4.15 7.30
C TRP A 208 -19.33 -5.46 7.88
N THR A 209 -18.44 -6.43 8.17
CA THR A 209 -18.79 -7.72 8.76
C THR A 209 -18.09 -7.90 10.10
N TRP A 210 -18.80 -7.63 11.20
CA TRP A 210 -18.23 -7.62 12.56
C TRP A 210 -19.07 -8.43 13.57
N PRO A 211 -19.11 -9.78 13.45
CA PRO A 211 -19.89 -10.61 14.37
C PRO A 211 -19.50 -10.36 15.83
N GLY A 212 -20.48 -10.10 16.69
CA GLY A 212 -20.28 -9.86 18.13
C GLY A 212 -19.89 -8.42 18.48
N ARG A 213 -19.79 -7.52 17.50
CA ARG A 213 -19.55 -6.07 17.71
C ARG A 213 -20.80 -5.23 17.50
N GLU A 214 -21.99 -5.83 17.40
CA GLU A 214 -23.25 -5.11 17.23
C GLU A 214 -23.41 -4.06 18.35
N GLY A 215 -23.67 -2.81 17.98
CA GLY A 215 -23.77 -1.71 18.95
C GLY A 215 -22.44 -1.12 19.41
N GLN A 216 -21.29 -1.63 18.95
CA GLN A 216 -19.97 -1.06 19.27
C GLN A 216 -19.51 -0.05 18.21
N MET A 217 -18.68 0.90 18.64
CA MET A 217 -18.06 1.86 17.73
C MET A 217 -17.11 1.16 16.74
N THR A 218 -17.26 1.51 15.47
CA THR A 218 -16.48 1.01 14.33
C THR A 218 -16.23 2.19 13.40
N PRO A 219 -15.10 2.90 13.54
CA PRO A 219 -14.78 4.05 12.71
C PRO A 219 -14.85 3.73 11.21
N VAL A 220 -15.38 4.65 10.42
CA VAL A 220 -15.47 4.50 8.96
C VAL A 220 -14.71 5.64 8.30
N PHE A 221 -13.77 5.33 7.41
CA PHE A 221 -13.00 6.31 6.66
C PHE A 221 -13.35 6.23 5.17
N CYS A 222 -13.21 7.36 4.48
CA CYS A 222 -13.29 7.44 3.03
C CYS A 222 -12.03 8.13 2.49
N TYR A 223 -11.34 7.47 1.57
CA TYR A 223 -10.28 8.07 0.76
C TYR A 223 -10.87 8.47 -0.59
N THR A 224 -10.76 9.74 -0.93
CA THR A 224 -11.34 10.28 -2.15
C THR A 224 -10.55 11.48 -2.66
N ASN A 225 -10.52 11.71 -3.97
CA ASN A 225 -10.07 12.98 -4.54
C ASN A 225 -11.17 14.05 -4.54
N GLY A 226 -12.38 13.72 -4.05
CA GLY A 226 -13.45 14.68 -3.78
C GLY A 226 -13.12 15.62 -2.61
N ALA A 227 -13.82 16.75 -2.55
CA ALA A 227 -13.68 17.74 -1.49
C ALA A 227 -14.43 17.32 -0.21
N SER A 228 -15.53 16.58 -0.36
CA SER A 228 -16.37 16.10 0.75
C SER A 228 -17.00 14.76 0.44
N ALA A 229 -17.51 14.08 1.46
CA ALA A 229 -18.28 12.85 1.29
C ALA A 229 -19.28 12.69 2.43
N GLU A 230 -20.37 11.97 2.15
CA GLU A 230 -21.42 11.69 3.11
C GLU A 230 -21.58 10.18 3.28
N LEU A 231 -21.56 9.73 4.54
CA LEU A 231 -21.70 8.34 4.92
C LEU A 231 -23.14 8.02 5.27
N PHE A 232 -23.60 6.83 4.89
CA PHE A 232 -24.90 6.29 5.22
C PHE A 232 -24.73 4.89 5.83
N VAL A 233 -25.37 4.64 6.97
CA VAL A 233 -25.50 3.30 7.57
C VAL A 233 -26.94 2.86 7.40
N ASN A 234 -27.18 1.78 6.66
CA ASN A 234 -28.53 1.28 6.38
C ASN A 234 -29.47 2.37 5.84
N GLY A 235 -28.96 3.22 4.95
CA GLY A 235 -29.68 4.34 4.36
C GLY A 235 -29.84 5.58 5.25
N LYS A 236 -29.37 5.57 6.50
CA LYS A 236 -29.40 6.72 7.41
C LYS A 236 -28.09 7.48 7.37
N SER A 237 -28.13 8.77 7.02
CA SER A 237 -26.94 9.64 6.99
C SER A 237 -26.26 9.69 8.36
N GLN A 238 -24.93 9.60 8.34
CA GLN A 238 -24.04 9.82 9.48
C GLN A 238 -23.37 11.21 9.40
N GLY A 239 -23.89 12.09 8.53
CA GLY A 239 -23.36 13.41 8.27
C GLY A 239 -22.34 13.44 7.14
N ARG A 240 -22.19 14.63 6.55
CA ARG A 240 -21.17 14.93 5.54
C ARG A 240 -19.89 15.44 6.20
N GLN A 241 -18.75 14.92 5.78
CA GLN A 241 -17.41 15.38 6.15
C GLN A 241 -16.76 16.10 4.97
N THR A 242 -16.01 17.16 5.25
CA THR A 242 -15.29 17.96 4.24
C THR A 242 -13.82 18.02 4.60
N LYS A 243 -12.94 17.90 3.60
CA LYS A 243 -11.50 17.99 3.80
C LYS A 243 -11.11 19.37 4.33
N ALA A 244 -10.17 19.39 5.25
CA ALA A 244 -9.59 20.63 5.74
C ALA A 244 -8.70 21.30 4.69
N ALA A 245 -8.51 22.62 4.84
CA ALA A 245 -7.60 23.40 4.02
C ALA A 245 -6.13 23.20 4.45
N ALA A 246 -5.20 23.76 3.65
CA ALA A 246 -3.79 23.82 3.99
C ALA A 246 -3.56 24.49 5.35
N GLY A 247 -2.53 24.05 6.08
CA GLY A 247 -2.22 24.53 7.44
C GLY A 247 -3.12 24.00 8.55
N ALA A 248 -3.99 23.03 8.29
CA ALA A 248 -4.77 22.34 9.32
C ALA A 248 -3.85 21.68 10.37
N THR A 249 -4.21 21.80 11.66
CA THR A 249 -3.45 21.24 12.78
C THR A 249 -3.32 19.72 12.71
N ASP A 250 -4.38 19.03 12.29
CA ASP A 250 -4.35 17.58 12.04
C ASP A 250 -4.26 17.34 10.52
N PRO A 251 -3.09 16.95 9.99
CA PRO A 251 -2.91 16.74 8.56
C PRO A 251 -3.82 15.64 8.01
N GLN A 252 -4.27 14.68 8.83
CA GLN A 252 -5.19 13.63 8.38
C GLN A 252 -6.47 14.20 7.79
N THR A 253 -6.98 15.29 8.36
CA THR A 253 -8.25 15.90 7.93
C THR A 253 -8.18 16.50 6.52
N ARG A 254 -6.97 16.71 5.98
CA ARG A 254 -6.75 17.17 4.59
C ARG A 254 -6.90 16.04 3.57
N TYR A 255 -6.65 14.79 3.98
CA TYR A 255 -6.53 13.66 3.05
C TYR A 255 -7.55 12.55 3.32
N ARG A 256 -8.09 12.48 4.53
CA ARG A 256 -9.02 11.44 4.99
C ARG A 256 -10.31 12.06 5.48
N LEU A 257 -11.44 11.51 5.03
CA LEU A 257 -12.75 11.81 5.60
C LEU A 257 -13.09 10.72 6.60
N GLN A 258 -13.33 11.10 7.86
CA GLN A 258 -13.42 10.15 8.97
C GLN A 258 -14.73 10.34 9.75
N TRP A 259 -15.44 9.24 10.00
CA TRP A 259 -16.54 9.16 10.95
C TRP A 259 -16.11 8.23 12.09
N LYS A 260 -15.68 8.80 13.21
CA LYS A 260 -15.06 8.03 14.31
C LYS A 260 -16.09 7.32 15.20
N ASP A 261 -17.30 7.86 15.30
CA ASP A 261 -18.32 7.41 16.25
C ASP A 261 -19.42 6.56 15.61
N VAL A 262 -19.16 5.96 14.45
CA VAL A 262 -20.14 5.12 13.76
C VAL A 262 -20.37 3.84 14.56
N VAL A 263 -21.63 3.52 14.84
CA VAL A 263 -22.02 2.30 15.55
C VAL A 263 -22.29 1.18 14.57
N TYR A 264 -21.66 0.03 14.77
CA TYR A 264 -21.87 -1.13 13.89
C TYR A 264 -23.28 -1.67 14.01
N GLN A 265 -23.96 -1.73 12.87
CA GLN A 265 -25.23 -2.41 12.65
C GLN A 265 -25.10 -3.22 11.37
N PRO A 266 -25.40 -4.54 11.39
CA PRO A 266 -25.42 -5.36 10.19
C PRO A 266 -26.29 -4.73 9.08
N GLY A 267 -25.86 -4.92 7.84
CA GLY A 267 -26.52 -4.37 6.66
C GLY A 267 -25.51 -3.76 5.70
N SER A 268 -25.47 -2.43 5.59
CA SER A 268 -24.59 -1.73 4.65
C SER A 268 -24.06 -0.41 5.19
N ILE A 269 -22.82 -0.09 4.81
CA ILE A 269 -22.32 1.28 4.76
C ILE A 269 -22.18 1.71 3.31
N LYS A 270 -22.58 2.94 3.03
CA LYS A 270 -22.45 3.56 1.71
C LYS A 270 -21.87 4.95 1.85
N VAL A 271 -20.94 5.31 0.98
CA VAL A 271 -20.44 6.66 0.88
C VAL A 271 -20.80 7.28 -0.47
N VAL A 272 -21.11 8.57 -0.45
CA VAL A 272 -21.26 9.41 -1.65
C VAL A 272 -20.22 10.50 -1.57
N ALA A 273 -19.30 10.56 -2.53
CA ALA A 273 -18.25 11.58 -2.58
C ALA A 273 -18.64 12.71 -3.55
N TYR A 274 -18.22 13.93 -3.23
CA TYR A 274 -18.58 15.15 -3.96
C TYR A 274 -17.33 15.97 -4.30
N ASP A 275 -17.33 16.60 -5.47
CA ASP A 275 -16.34 17.61 -5.84
C ASP A 275 -16.55 18.93 -5.07
N ALA A 276 -15.71 19.92 -5.35
CA ALA A 276 -15.76 21.24 -4.71
C ALA A 276 -17.05 22.02 -5.06
N GLN A 277 -17.75 21.66 -6.13
CA GLN A 277 -19.02 22.26 -6.55
C GLN A 277 -20.23 21.52 -5.96
N GLY A 278 -20.00 20.45 -5.18
CA GLY A 278 -21.04 19.64 -4.56
C GLY A 278 -21.66 18.60 -5.50
N LYS A 279 -21.09 18.37 -6.68
CA LYS A 279 -21.55 17.32 -7.60
C LYS A 279 -20.93 15.98 -7.22
N THR A 280 -21.73 14.92 -7.29
CA THR A 280 -21.26 13.55 -7.00
C THR A 280 -20.20 13.10 -8.00
N ILE A 281 -19.07 12.61 -7.48
CA ILE A 281 -17.99 12.01 -8.29
C ILE A 281 -17.98 10.49 -8.24
N GLY A 282 -18.70 9.89 -7.28
CA GLY A 282 -18.83 8.45 -7.18
C GLY A 282 -19.48 8.02 -5.88
N THR A 283 -19.80 6.72 -5.81
CA THR A 283 -20.33 6.08 -4.62
C THR A 283 -19.68 4.72 -4.45
N GLU A 284 -19.53 4.31 -3.19
CA GLU A 284 -19.14 2.94 -2.86
C GLU A 284 -20.02 2.43 -1.73
N GLU A 285 -20.31 1.13 -1.75
CA GLU A 285 -21.11 0.46 -0.74
C GLU A 285 -20.45 -0.85 -0.34
N VAL A 286 -20.32 -1.06 0.98
CA VAL A 286 -19.84 -2.30 1.59
C VAL A 286 -20.98 -2.88 2.41
N ARG A 287 -21.22 -4.19 2.24
CA ARG A 287 -22.29 -4.91 2.94
C ARG A 287 -21.71 -5.91 3.93
N THR A 288 -22.47 -6.16 4.99
CA THR A 288 -22.22 -7.27 5.90
C THR A 288 -22.38 -8.58 5.12
N ALA A 289 -21.31 -9.37 5.08
CA ALA A 289 -21.28 -10.64 4.41
C ALA A 289 -22.02 -11.71 5.23
N GLY A 290 -22.75 -12.56 4.53
CA GLY A 290 -23.29 -13.81 5.05
C GLY A 290 -22.22 -14.89 5.19
N ALA A 291 -22.69 -16.13 5.37
CA ALA A 291 -21.79 -17.29 5.44
C ALA A 291 -21.06 -17.52 4.10
N PRO A 292 -19.78 -17.92 4.13
CA PRO A 292 -19.04 -18.37 2.94
C PRO A 292 -19.84 -19.37 2.12
N HIS A 293 -19.94 -19.15 0.81
CA HIS A 293 -20.79 -19.95 -0.08
C HIS A 293 -20.05 -20.43 -1.33
N HIS A 294 -19.22 -19.59 -1.95
CA HIS A 294 -18.58 -19.92 -3.21
C HIS A 294 -17.24 -19.21 -3.42
N LEU A 295 -16.46 -19.73 -4.36
CA LEU A 295 -15.22 -19.13 -4.83
C LEU A 295 -15.47 -18.35 -6.12
N LYS A 296 -14.97 -17.11 -6.16
CA LYS A 296 -14.95 -16.28 -7.36
C LYS A 296 -13.51 -16.06 -7.81
N LEU A 297 -13.24 -16.36 -9.09
CA LEU A 297 -11.95 -16.16 -9.72
C LEU A 297 -12.00 -14.96 -10.67
N VAL A 298 -11.02 -14.07 -10.57
CA VAL A 298 -10.91 -12.87 -11.41
C VAL A 298 -9.47 -12.75 -11.88
N ALA A 299 -9.26 -12.77 -13.20
CA ALA A 299 -7.96 -12.46 -13.79
C ALA A 299 -7.76 -10.96 -13.92
N ASP A 300 -6.52 -10.51 -13.81
CA ASP A 300 -6.10 -9.18 -14.25
C ASP A 300 -6.28 -9.00 -15.77
N HIS A 301 -6.08 -10.06 -16.56
CA HIS A 301 -6.41 -10.10 -17.98
C HIS A 301 -6.79 -11.51 -18.46
N ALA A 302 -7.65 -11.59 -19.48
CA ALA A 302 -8.19 -12.87 -19.98
C ALA A 302 -7.40 -13.50 -21.15
N LYS A 303 -6.44 -12.76 -21.72
CA LYS A 303 -5.67 -13.14 -22.91
C LYS A 303 -4.18 -13.01 -22.65
N LEU A 304 -3.45 -14.10 -22.78
CA LEU A 304 -1.99 -14.14 -22.64
C LEU A 304 -1.31 -14.34 -23.98
N ALA A 305 -0.08 -13.87 -24.12
CA ALA A 305 0.81 -14.26 -25.19
C ALA A 305 1.23 -15.73 -25.03
N ALA A 306 1.18 -16.50 -26.12
CA ALA A 306 1.62 -17.89 -26.17
C ALA A 306 3.15 -17.98 -26.37
N ASP A 307 3.92 -17.35 -25.48
CA ASP A 307 5.38 -17.21 -25.58
C ASP A 307 6.15 -18.01 -24.51
N GLY A 308 5.43 -18.78 -23.68
CA GLY A 308 6.00 -19.53 -22.57
C GLY A 308 6.43 -18.68 -21.37
N GLN A 309 6.17 -17.37 -21.36
CA GLN A 309 6.65 -16.43 -20.35
C GLN A 309 5.54 -15.59 -19.74
N ASP A 310 4.51 -15.25 -20.51
CA ASP A 310 3.42 -14.38 -20.06
C ASP A 310 2.67 -14.98 -18.85
N LEU A 311 2.25 -14.10 -17.93
CA LEU A 311 1.68 -14.47 -16.63
C LEU A 311 0.34 -13.77 -16.42
N ALA A 312 -0.68 -14.53 -16.03
CA ALA A 312 -1.94 -13.98 -15.52
C ALA A 312 -2.02 -14.14 -14.00
N TYR A 313 -2.50 -13.09 -13.34
CA TYR A 313 -2.69 -13.03 -11.89
C TYR A 313 -4.17 -13.20 -11.57
N ILE A 314 -4.51 -14.35 -10.97
CA ILE A 314 -5.88 -14.76 -10.70
C ILE A 314 -6.21 -14.53 -9.23
N THR A 315 -6.94 -13.46 -8.95
CA THR A 315 -7.49 -13.21 -7.62
C THR A 315 -8.63 -14.18 -7.34
N ALA A 316 -8.48 -14.98 -6.27
CA ALA A 316 -9.53 -15.84 -5.74
C ALA A 316 -10.14 -15.22 -4.49
N ARG A 317 -11.48 -15.19 -4.44
CA ARG A 317 -12.27 -14.58 -3.36
C ARG A 317 -13.24 -15.59 -2.80
N VAL A 318 -13.34 -15.66 -1.48
CA VAL A 318 -14.41 -16.38 -0.77
C VAL A 318 -15.57 -15.42 -0.58
N GLU A 319 -16.69 -15.71 -1.25
CA GLU A 319 -17.88 -14.86 -1.24
C GLU A 319 -19.10 -15.58 -0.67
N ASP A 320 -19.98 -14.82 -0.03
CA ASP A 320 -21.28 -15.28 0.44
C ASP A 320 -22.24 -15.55 -0.73
N ALA A 321 -23.48 -15.95 -0.44
CA ALA A 321 -24.47 -16.27 -1.48
C ALA A 321 -24.89 -15.04 -2.33
N GLN A 322 -24.60 -13.82 -1.86
CA GLN A 322 -24.93 -12.55 -2.51
C GLN A 322 -23.71 -11.92 -3.22
N GLY A 323 -22.54 -12.56 -3.17
CA GLY A 323 -21.31 -12.07 -3.79
C GLY A 323 -20.54 -11.06 -2.93
N ASN A 324 -20.85 -10.93 -1.64
CA ASN A 324 -20.05 -10.12 -0.72
C ASN A 324 -18.82 -10.91 -0.29
N LEU A 325 -17.65 -10.26 -0.26
CA LEU A 325 -16.43 -10.85 0.28
C LEU A 325 -16.64 -11.22 1.75
N CYS A 326 -16.27 -12.44 2.13
CA CYS A 326 -16.25 -12.87 3.53
C CYS A 326 -14.88 -12.54 4.15
N PRO A 327 -14.71 -11.42 4.89
CA PRO A 327 -13.39 -10.96 5.32
C PRO A 327 -12.75 -11.92 6.33
N ALA A 328 -13.51 -12.64 7.14
CA ALA A 328 -12.95 -13.59 8.10
C ALA A 328 -12.59 -14.96 7.49
N ALA A 329 -12.78 -15.17 6.18
CA ALA A 329 -12.57 -16.48 5.57
C ALA A 329 -11.08 -16.82 5.45
N THR A 330 -10.72 -18.02 5.94
CA THR A 330 -9.37 -18.59 5.94
C THR A 330 -9.31 -19.96 5.27
N ASN A 331 -10.25 -20.25 4.37
CA ASN A 331 -10.34 -21.54 3.70
C ASN A 331 -9.05 -21.87 2.91
N GLU A 332 -8.55 -23.11 2.99
CA GLU A 332 -7.54 -23.62 2.07
C GLU A 332 -8.16 -23.77 0.67
N LEU A 333 -7.61 -23.05 -0.31
CA LEU A 333 -7.98 -23.22 -1.70
C LEU A 333 -6.97 -24.12 -2.39
N ARG A 334 -7.44 -25.01 -3.26
CA ARG A 334 -6.61 -25.88 -4.11
C ARG A 334 -6.85 -25.55 -5.57
N PHE A 335 -5.78 -25.38 -6.34
CA PHE A 335 -5.84 -24.97 -7.75
C PHE A 335 -5.45 -26.10 -8.69
N THR A 336 -6.21 -26.21 -9.78
CA THR A 336 -5.87 -27.04 -10.94
C THR A 336 -5.86 -26.15 -12.17
N VAL A 337 -4.75 -26.16 -12.91
CA VAL A 337 -4.60 -25.47 -14.19
C VAL A 337 -4.41 -26.53 -15.27
N SER A 338 -5.18 -26.42 -16.35
CA SER A 338 -5.14 -27.37 -17.46
C SER A 338 -5.27 -26.65 -18.81
N GLY A 339 -4.82 -27.32 -19.89
CA GLY A 339 -4.80 -26.75 -21.23
C GLY A 339 -3.46 -26.07 -21.55
N ALA A 340 -3.51 -24.93 -22.22
CA ALA A 340 -2.35 -24.24 -22.79
C ALA A 340 -1.56 -23.37 -21.77
N GLY A 341 -1.54 -23.77 -20.50
CA GLY A 341 -0.89 -23.02 -19.43
C GLY A 341 -0.70 -23.86 -18.18
N THR A 342 0.10 -23.36 -17.24
CA THR A 342 0.49 -24.08 -16.02
C THR A 342 0.39 -23.18 -14.80
N PHE A 343 0.09 -23.77 -13.64
CA PHE A 343 0.24 -23.08 -12.36
C PHE A 343 1.70 -22.69 -12.14
N ARG A 344 1.95 -21.46 -11.70
CA ARG A 344 3.30 -20.93 -11.47
C ARG A 344 3.60 -20.67 -9.99
N ALA A 345 2.70 -19.96 -9.32
CA ALA A 345 2.85 -19.61 -7.91
C ALA A 345 1.51 -19.22 -7.29
N ILE A 346 1.46 -19.10 -5.96
CA ILE A 346 0.32 -18.62 -5.19
C ILE A 346 0.83 -17.70 -4.07
N GLY A 347 0.03 -16.72 -3.66
CA GLY A 347 0.33 -15.85 -2.52
C GLY A 347 -0.95 -15.26 -1.94
N ASN A 348 -1.02 -15.12 -0.61
CA ASN A 348 -2.17 -14.53 0.06
C ASN A 348 -1.86 -13.19 0.74
N GLY A 349 -0.60 -12.72 0.73
CA GLY A 349 -0.21 -11.43 1.30
C GLY A 349 -0.20 -11.36 2.83
N ASP A 350 -0.40 -12.48 3.54
CA ASP A 350 -0.22 -12.54 4.99
C ASP A 350 1.27 -12.59 5.34
N ALA A 351 1.73 -11.57 6.05
CA ALA A 351 3.13 -11.43 6.41
C ALA A 351 3.64 -12.52 7.37
N ALA A 352 2.72 -13.24 8.01
CA ALA A 352 2.99 -14.33 8.95
C ALA A 352 2.72 -15.73 8.35
N ASN A 353 2.34 -15.84 7.07
CA ASN A 353 2.03 -17.12 6.43
C ASN A 353 3.28 -17.82 5.89
N LEU A 354 3.52 -19.05 6.36
CA LEU A 354 4.67 -19.88 5.99
C LEU A 354 4.39 -20.87 4.84
N GLU A 355 3.19 -20.87 4.27
CA GLU A 355 2.84 -21.76 3.17
C GLU A 355 3.67 -21.45 1.90
N ALA A 356 4.13 -22.51 1.22
CA ALA A 356 5.03 -22.37 0.09
C ALA A 356 4.33 -21.85 -1.17
N PHE A 357 4.89 -20.80 -1.78
CA PHE A 357 4.34 -20.19 -3.00
C PHE A 357 4.27 -21.13 -4.20
N GLN A 358 5.07 -22.21 -4.23
CA GLN A 358 5.12 -23.16 -5.34
C GLN A 358 4.11 -24.31 -5.22
N GLN A 359 3.39 -24.40 -4.10
CA GLN A 359 2.32 -25.38 -3.95
C GLN A 359 1.02 -24.83 -4.53
N PRO A 360 0.22 -25.63 -5.26
CA PRO A 360 -1.05 -25.18 -5.84
C PRO A 360 -2.16 -25.13 -4.78
N GLN A 361 -1.82 -24.78 -3.54
CA GLN A 361 -2.74 -24.64 -2.43
C GLN A 361 -2.23 -23.64 -1.40
N MET A 362 -3.14 -22.87 -0.81
CA MET A 362 -2.85 -21.92 0.26
C MET A 362 -4.14 -21.51 0.95
N HIS A 363 -4.07 -21.16 2.23
CA HIS A 363 -5.20 -20.57 2.95
C HIS A 363 -5.44 -19.13 2.50
N THR A 364 -6.70 -18.73 2.36
CA THR A 364 -7.03 -17.32 2.10
C THR A 364 -6.64 -16.45 3.29
N PHE A 365 -6.16 -15.24 3.00
CA PHE A 365 -5.97 -14.19 4.00
C PHE A 365 -6.97 -13.08 3.77
N GLN A 366 -7.77 -12.81 4.81
CA GLN A 366 -8.93 -11.94 4.74
C GLN A 366 -9.89 -12.27 3.58
N GLY A 367 -10.16 -13.56 3.37
CA GLY A 367 -11.04 -14.07 2.31
C GLY A 367 -10.48 -14.05 0.90
N GLN A 368 -9.20 -13.69 0.71
CA GLN A 368 -8.59 -13.59 -0.62
C GLN A 368 -7.20 -14.21 -0.71
N LEU A 369 -6.81 -14.58 -1.93
CA LEU A 369 -5.42 -14.85 -2.34
C LEU A 369 -5.27 -14.65 -3.86
N VAL A 370 -4.05 -14.76 -4.38
CA VAL A 370 -3.75 -14.69 -5.82
C VAL A 370 -3.00 -15.95 -6.25
N ALA A 371 -3.49 -16.61 -7.30
CA ALA A 371 -2.76 -17.67 -8.01
C ALA A 371 -2.22 -17.12 -9.34
N ILE A 372 -0.99 -17.48 -9.69
CA ILE A 372 -0.32 -17.04 -10.91
C ILE A 372 -0.31 -18.20 -11.90
N VAL A 373 -0.76 -17.92 -13.12
CA VAL A 373 -0.82 -18.87 -14.24
C VAL A 373 0.14 -18.40 -15.31
N GLN A 374 1.00 -19.29 -15.78
CA GLN A 374 1.93 -19.03 -16.87
C GLN A 374 1.41 -19.61 -18.18
N ALA A 375 1.49 -18.84 -19.26
CA ALA A 375 1.18 -19.31 -20.60
C ALA A 375 2.19 -20.36 -21.07
N GLY A 376 1.74 -21.32 -21.88
CA GLY A 376 2.62 -22.18 -22.67
C GLY A 376 3.13 -21.50 -23.95
N ASP A 377 3.85 -22.25 -24.78
CA ASP A 377 4.39 -21.83 -26.09
C ASP A 377 3.40 -22.05 -27.26
N LYS A 378 2.19 -22.50 -26.96
CA LYS A 378 1.14 -22.80 -27.94
C LYS A 378 -0.14 -22.05 -27.59
N ALA A 379 -0.77 -21.51 -28.62
CA ALA A 379 -2.09 -20.91 -28.51
C ALA A 379 -3.14 -21.96 -28.11
N GLY A 380 -4.12 -21.55 -27.31
CA GLY A 380 -5.16 -22.44 -26.83
C GLY A 380 -5.95 -21.88 -25.67
N SER A 381 -6.76 -22.74 -25.05
CA SER A 381 -7.52 -22.42 -23.86
C SER A 381 -6.75 -22.83 -22.61
N VAL A 382 -6.82 -22.02 -21.56
CA VAL A 382 -6.35 -22.38 -20.22
C VAL A 382 -7.55 -22.40 -19.29
N LYS A 383 -7.79 -23.54 -18.63
CA LYS A 383 -8.84 -23.67 -17.62
C LYS A 383 -8.20 -23.67 -16.24
N VAL A 384 -8.61 -22.70 -15.43
CA VAL A 384 -8.24 -22.57 -14.02
C VAL A 384 -9.44 -22.98 -13.18
N LYS A 385 -9.22 -23.88 -12.23
CA LYS A 385 -10.22 -24.30 -11.27
C LYS A 385 -9.67 -24.15 -9.85
N ALA A 386 -10.47 -23.58 -8.96
CA ALA A 386 -10.20 -23.50 -7.53
C ALA A 386 -11.29 -24.25 -6.75
N THR A 387 -10.88 -25.03 -5.75
CA THR A 387 -11.78 -25.81 -4.89
C THR A 387 -11.47 -25.59 -3.43
N ALA A 388 -12.48 -25.65 -2.57
CA ALA A 388 -12.32 -25.61 -1.11
C ALA A 388 -13.44 -26.40 -0.43
N ALA A 389 -13.14 -27.01 0.71
CA ALA A 389 -14.13 -27.79 1.45
C ALA A 389 -15.32 -26.92 1.87
N GLY A 390 -16.54 -27.39 1.56
CA GLY A 390 -17.79 -26.71 1.93
C GLY A 390 -18.17 -25.49 1.08
N LEU A 391 -17.40 -25.16 0.03
CA LEU A 391 -17.70 -24.05 -0.88
C LEU A 391 -17.98 -24.57 -2.29
N LYS A 392 -18.77 -23.81 -3.06
CA LYS A 392 -18.88 -24.05 -4.51
C LYS A 392 -17.59 -23.63 -5.20
N ASP A 393 -17.10 -24.50 -6.07
CA ASP A 393 -15.87 -24.31 -6.86
C ASP A 393 -15.91 -23.03 -7.71
N GLY A 394 -14.74 -22.45 -7.91
CA GLY A 394 -14.53 -21.36 -8.86
C GLY A 394 -13.88 -21.88 -10.13
N GLU A 395 -14.39 -21.49 -11.30
CA GLU A 395 -13.80 -21.81 -12.59
C GLU A 395 -13.60 -20.55 -13.42
N LEU A 396 -12.49 -20.50 -14.15
CA LEU A 396 -12.13 -19.39 -15.02
C LEU A 396 -11.44 -19.93 -16.27
N GLN A 397 -11.79 -19.34 -17.42
CA GLN A 397 -11.20 -19.68 -18.70
C GLN A 397 -10.40 -18.48 -19.23
N LEU A 398 -9.14 -18.72 -19.54
CA LEU A 398 -8.25 -17.77 -20.22
C LEU A 398 -7.92 -18.30 -21.60
N THR A 399 -7.37 -17.45 -22.45
CA THR A 399 -6.90 -17.82 -23.79
C THR A 399 -5.46 -17.39 -23.99
N THR A 400 -4.67 -18.22 -24.67
CA THR A 400 -3.32 -17.89 -25.12
C THR A 400 -3.32 -17.71 -26.63
N GLY A 401 -2.62 -16.69 -27.13
CA GLY A 401 -2.60 -16.31 -28.54
C GLY A 401 -1.31 -15.62 -28.96
N LYS A 402 -1.21 -15.27 -30.25
CA LYS A 402 -0.12 -14.43 -30.75
C LYS A 402 -0.38 -12.95 -30.48
#